data_AF-A0A9D8FBG8-F1
#
_entry.id   AF-A0A9D8FBG8-F1
#
_cell.length_a   1.000
_cell.length_b   1.000
_cell.length_c   1.000
_cell.angle_alpha   90.00
_cell.angle_beta   90.00
_cell.angle_gamma   90.00
#
_symmetry.space_group_name_H-M   'P 1'
#
loop_
_entity.id
_entity.type
_entity.pdbx_description
1 polymer ?
#
loop_
_entity_poly.entity_id
_entity_poly.type
_entity_poly.pdbx_seq_one_letter_code
_entity_poly.pdbx_strand_id
1 'polypeptide(L)' 'MKKIIALIVAAALVAGALNYHFIFLGKDLKMLKKTTMTFEDTFIDARGAKKFKLLLKPALVKAGIKDLFEELN' A
#
# COMPACT_ATOMS: atom_id res chain seq x y z
N MET A 1 -17.56 26.13 -5.41
CA MET A 1 -16.22 25.68 -5.89
C MET A 1 -15.43 24.89 -4.84
N LYS A 2 -15.19 25.42 -3.62
CA LYS A 2 -14.46 24.68 -2.55
C LYS A 2 -15.00 23.27 -2.26
N LYS A 3 -16.34 23.10 -2.25
CA LYS A 3 -17.01 21.80 -2.05
C LYS A 3 -16.73 20.78 -3.17
N ILE A 4 -16.62 21.25 -4.42
CA ILE A 4 -16.35 20.39 -5.58
C ILE A 4 -14.89 19.91 -5.54
N ILE A 5 -13.96 20.82 -5.21
CA ILE A 5 -12.55 20.48 -5.02
C ILE A 5 -12.40 19.44 -3.91
N ALA A 6 -13.08 19.63 -2.77
CA ALA A 6 -13.05 18.67 -1.67
C ALA A 6 -13.57 17.28 -2.09
N LEU A 7 -14.64 17.23 -2.89
CA LEU A 7 -15.19 15.99 -3.42
C LEU A 7 -14.21 15.25 -4.35
N ILE A 8 -13.53 16.00 -5.23
CA ILE A 8 -12.54 15.42 -6.15
C ILE A 8 -11.35 14.84 -5.37
N VAL A 9 -10.85 15.58 -4.37
CA VAL A 9 -9.76 15.11 -3.50
C VAL A 9 -10.18 13.86 -2.73
N ALA A 10 -11.40 13.84 -2.17
CA ALA A 10 -11.91 12.67 -1.47
C ALA A 10 -12.02 11.44 -2.40
N ALA A 11 -12.54 11.63 -3.61
CA ALA A 11 -12.64 10.55 -4.60
C ALA A 11 -11.25 10.01 -5.00
N ALA A 12 -10.27 10.89 -5.20
CA ALA A 12 -8.90 10.49 -5.52
C ALA A 12 -8.25 9.70 -4.38
N LEU A 13 -8.46 10.10 -3.12
CA LEU A 13 -7.95 9.38 -1.95
C LEU A 13 -8.58 7.98 -1.82
N VAL A 14 -9.89 7.86 -2.03
CA VAL A 14 -10.59 6.57 -2.01
C VAL A 14 -10.10 5.66 -3.13
N ALA A 15 -9.96 6.20 -4.34
CA ALA A 15 -9.42 5.45 -5.47
C ALA A 15 -7.98 4.98 -5.21
N GLY A 16 -7.14 5.84 -4.65
CA GLY A 16 -5.77 5.50 -4.23
C GLY A 16 -5.75 4.38 -3.18
N ALA A 17 -6.57 4.51 -2.13
CA ALA A 17 -6.69 3.51 -1.06
C ALA A 17 -7.15 2.13 -1.57
N LEU A 18 -8.07 2.11 -2.54
CA LEU A 18 -8.58 0.88 -3.14
C LEU A 18 -7.56 0.18 -4.05
N ASN A 19 -6.65 0.93 -4.67
CA ASN A 19 -5.76 0.42 -5.71
C ASN A 19 -4.29 0.29 -5.31
N TYR A 20 -3.88 0.84 -4.16
CA TYR A 20 -2.49 0.78 -3.69
C TYR A 20 -2.39 0.35 -2.22
N HIS A 21 -1.38 -0.47 -1.93
CA HIS A 21 -0.84 -0.71 -0.60
C HIS A 21 0.25 0.34 -0.32
N PHE A 22 0.12 1.06 0.77
CA PHE A 22 1.07 2.01 1.31
C PHE A 22 1.81 1.34 2.47
N ILE A 23 3.06 0.95 2.23
CA ILE A 23 3.84 0.11 3.11
C ILE A 23 4.99 0.94 3.69
N PHE A 24 5.01 1.09 5.00
CA PHE A 24 6.11 1.72 5.72
C PHE A 24 7.20 0.68 6.01
N LEU A 25 8.34 0.82 5.34
CA LEU A 25 9.53 -0.02 5.47
C LEU A 25 10.67 0.83 6.05
N GLY A 26 10.93 0.67 7.34
CA GLY A 26 11.91 1.49 8.05
C GLY A 26 11.54 2.98 8.05
N LYS A 27 12.28 3.79 7.27
CA LYS A 27 12.04 5.23 7.08
C LYS A 27 11.30 5.54 5.79
N ASP A 28 11.15 4.56 4.90
CA ASP A 28 10.63 4.75 3.56
C ASP A 28 9.16 4.35 3.47
N LEU A 29 8.42 5.11 2.67
CA LEU A 29 7.07 4.75 2.23
C LEU A 29 7.16 4.15 0.84
N LYS A 30 6.76 2.89 0.72
CA LYS A 30 6.70 2.16 -0.55
C LYS A 30 5.25 1.98 -0.96
N MET A 31 4.98 2.12 -2.24
CA MET A 31 3.65 1.93 -2.83
C MET A 31 3.65 0.69 -3.70
N LEU A 32 2.69 -0.20 -3.48
CA LEU A 32 2.52 -1.43 -4.24
C LEU A 32 1.11 -1.49 -4.80
N LYS A 33 0.95 -1.71 -6.11
CA LYS A 33 -0.38 -1.77 -6.72
C LYS A 33 -1.11 -3.05 -6.28
N LYS A 34 -2.38 -2.92 -5.88
CA LYS A 34 -3.21 -4.08 -5.50
C LYS A 34 -3.61 -4.87 -6.74
N THR A 35 -3.74 -6.18 -6.58
CA THR A 35 -4.26 -7.07 -7.62
C THR A 35 -5.78 -7.05 -7.70
N THR A 36 -6.46 -6.58 -6.67
CA THR A 36 -7.92 -6.43 -6.62
C THR A 36 -8.28 -5.18 -5.83
N MET A 37 -9.34 -4.48 -6.22
CA MET A 37 -9.81 -3.29 -5.49
C MET A 37 -10.36 -3.69 -4.12
N THR A 38 -9.65 -3.30 -3.06
CA THR A 38 -10.03 -3.61 -1.67
C THR A 38 -9.48 -2.55 -0.73
N PHE A 39 -10.09 -2.36 0.44
CA PHE A 39 -9.53 -1.54 1.52
C PHE A 39 -8.61 -2.33 2.46
N GLU A 40 -8.56 -3.65 2.30
CA GLU A 40 -7.66 -4.50 3.07
C GLU A 40 -6.20 -4.13 2.79
N ASP A 41 -5.40 -4.17 3.85
CA ASP A 41 -3.96 -3.96 3.78
C ASP A 41 -3.55 -2.67 3.03
N THR A 42 -4.38 -1.62 3.12
CA THR A 42 -4.09 -0.34 2.46
C THR A 42 -2.93 0.38 3.10
N PHE A 43 -2.88 0.45 4.43
CA PHE A 43 -1.79 1.10 5.16
C PHE A 43 -1.14 0.07 6.06
N ILE A 44 0.12 -0.26 5.78
CA ILE A 44 0.83 -1.34 6.44
C ILE A 44 2.10 -0.81 7.07
N ASP A 45 2.23 -0.99 8.37
CA ASP A 45 3.48 -0.74 9.07
C ASP A 45 4.32 -2.03 9.14
N ALA A 46 5.39 -2.06 8.36
CA ALA A 46 6.30 -3.19 8.24
C ALA A 46 7.68 -2.92 8.85
N ARG A 47 7.81 -1.89 9.69
CA ARG A 47 9.08 -1.53 10.34
C ARG A 47 9.57 -2.65 11.28
N GLY A 48 10.89 -2.77 11.40
CA GLY A 48 11.55 -3.75 12.29
C GLY A 48 11.28 -5.20 11.89
N ALA A 49 11.03 -6.06 12.88
CA ALA A 49 10.83 -7.50 12.70
C ALA A 49 9.53 -7.88 11.96
N LYS A 50 8.64 -6.91 11.68
CA LYS A 50 7.36 -7.15 11.01
C LYS A 50 7.49 -7.29 9.50
N LYS A 51 8.64 -6.94 8.91
CA LYS A 51 8.89 -7.03 7.46
C LYS A 51 8.64 -8.43 6.88
N PHE A 52 9.08 -9.47 7.58
CA PHE A 52 8.91 -10.86 7.13
C PHE A 52 7.45 -11.33 7.24
N LYS A 53 6.64 -10.72 8.11
CA LYS A 53 5.20 -11.05 8.22
C LYS A 53 4.42 -10.60 6.98
N LEU A 54 4.94 -9.68 6.18
CA LEU A 54 4.33 -9.27 4.92
C LEU A 54 4.37 -10.39 3.86
N LEU A 55 5.43 -11.21 3.88
CA LEU A 55 5.58 -12.36 2.98
C LEU A 55 4.59 -13.48 3.31
N LEU A 56 3.97 -13.44 4.49
CA LEU A 56 2.92 -14.37 4.91
C LEU A 56 1.53 -13.93 4.44
N LYS A 57 1.39 -12.72 3.87
CA LYS A 57 0.11 -12.21 3.37
C LYS A 57 -0.04 -12.52 1.89
N PRO A 58 -0.96 -13.41 1.49
CA PRO A 58 -1.10 -13.83 0.09
C PRO A 58 -1.40 -12.67 -0.86
N ALA A 59 -2.17 -11.68 -0.39
CA ALA A 59 -2.50 -10.49 -1.18
C ALA A 59 -1.25 -9.66 -1.55
N LEU A 60 -0.32 -9.50 -0.61
CA LEU A 60 0.92 -8.74 -0.82
C LEU A 60 1.92 -9.52 -1.68
N VAL A 61 2.02 -10.83 -1.46
CA VAL A 61 2.84 -11.71 -2.30
C VAL A 61 2.37 -11.66 -3.75
N LYS A 62 1.06 -11.79 -3.99
CA LYS A 62 0.46 -11.65 -5.33
C LYS A 62 0.67 -10.26 -5.93
N ALA A 63 0.72 -9.23 -5.10
CA ALA A 63 0.99 -7.86 -5.53
C ALA A 63 2.47 -7.60 -5.84
N GLY A 64 3.38 -8.56 -5.64
CA GLY A 64 4.80 -8.41 -5.97
C GLY A 64 5.65 -7.84 -4.84
N ILE A 65 5.24 -8.00 -3.57
CA ILE A 65 6.01 -7.46 -2.44
C ILE A 65 7.42 -8.05 -2.32
N LYS A 66 7.68 -9.20 -2.92
CA LYS A 66 9.00 -9.85 -2.94
C LYS A 66 10.03 -9.01 -3.70
N ASP A 67 9.64 -8.48 -4.86
CA ASP A 67 10.50 -7.65 -5.71
C ASP A 67 10.92 -6.36 -4.98
N LEU A 68 10.00 -5.83 -4.17
CA LEU A 68 10.20 -4.65 -3.34
C LEU A 68 11.25 -4.88 -2.22
N PHE A 69 11.43 -6.12 -1.77
CA PHE A 69 12.48 -6.49 -0.80
C PHE A 69 13.83 -6.75 -1.47
N GLU A 70 13.83 -7.26 -2.70
CA GLU A 70 15.05 -7.49 -3.48
C GLU A 70 15.72 -6.15 -3.87
N GLU A 71 14.95 -5.08 -4.12
CA GLU A 71 15.50 -3.72 -4.33
C GLU A 71 16.16 -3.08 -3.10
N LEU A 72 15.91 -3.60 -1.89
CA LEU A 72 16.40 -3.02 -0.63
C LEU A 72 17.69 -3.69 -0.11
N ASN A 73 18.13 -4.79 -0.72
CA ASN A 73 19.35 -5.53 -0.38
C ASN A 73 20.47 -5.24 -1.38
#